data_AF-R6MF52-F1
#
_entry.id   AF-R6MF52-F1
#
_cell.length_a   1.000
_cell.length_b   1.000
_cell.length_c   1.000
_cell.angle_alpha   90.00
_cell.angle_beta   90.00
_cell.angle_gamma   90.00
#
_symmetry.space_group_name_H-M   'P 1'
#
loop_
_entity.id
_entity.type
_entity.pdbx_description
1 polymer ?
#
loop_
_entity_poly.entity_id
_entity_poly.type
_entity_poly.pdbx_seq_one_letter_code
_entity_poly.pdbx_strand_id
1 'polypeptide(L)'
;MKKVITYGTYDLFHQGHLNLLKRAKELGDYLIVGVTTDNFDLGRGKLNVCNNVIERIEAIKQTGLADQIIIEEYIGQKIDDILKYNVDIFAIGSDWEGKFLEFNL
;
A
#
# COMPACT_ATOMS: atom_id res chain seq x y z
N MET A 1 -14.71 0.85 14.42
CA MET A 1 -13.81 1.57 13.50
C MET A 1 -13.25 0.55 12.55
N LYS A 2 -13.59 0.65 11.28
CA LYS A 2 -13.20 -0.29 10.23
C LYS A 2 -11.88 0.13 9.61
N LYS A 3 -10.86 -0.73 9.67
CA LYS A 3 -9.50 -0.46 9.21
C LYS A 3 -9.26 -1.07 7.83
N VAL A 4 -8.72 -0.26 6.94
CA VAL A 4 -8.32 -0.64 5.59
C VAL A 4 -6.81 -0.51 5.48
N ILE A 5 -6.16 -1.49 4.85
CA ILE A 5 -4.75 -1.39 4.47
C ILE A 5 -4.61 -1.52 2.95
N THR A 6 -3.68 -0.77 2.37
CA THR A 6 -3.26 -0.91 0.97
C THR A 6 -1.75 -0.76 0.88
N TYR A 7 -1.14 -1.31 -0.16
CA TYR A 7 0.29 -1.20 -0.41
C TYR A 7 0.58 -0.73 -1.83
N GLY A 8 1.75 -0.13 -2.01
CA GLY A 8 2.27 0.19 -3.33
C GLY A 8 3.67 0.76 -3.27
N THR A 9 4.33 0.77 -4.43
CA THR A 9 5.51 1.61 -4.61
C THR A 9 5.09 3.08 -4.59
N TYR A 10 4.03 3.48 -5.31
CA TYR A 10 3.65 4.89 -5.44
C TYR A 10 4.70 5.79 -6.10
N ASP A 11 5.53 5.21 -6.98
CA ASP A 11 6.51 5.95 -7.76
C ASP A 11 5.82 6.91 -8.74
N LEU A 12 6.45 8.07 -9.00
CA LEU A 12 5.90 9.13 -9.86
C LEU A 12 4.41 9.36 -9.60
N PHE A 13 4.07 9.69 -8.34
CA PHE A 13 2.71 9.68 -7.84
C PHE A 13 1.72 10.38 -8.81
N HIS A 14 0.75 9.62 -9.31
CA HIS A 14 -0.17 10.07 -10.36
C HIS A 14 -1.63 9.74 -10.04
N GLN A 15 -2.56 10.14 -10.92
CA GLN A 15 -4.01 10.02 -10.71
C GLN A 15 -4.47 8.59 -10.37
N GLY A 16 -3.86 7.56 -10.97
CA GLY A 16 -4.13 6.15 -10.62
C GLY A 16 -3.92 5.84 -9.13
N HIS A 17 -2.80 6.28 -8.55
CA HIS A 17 -2.53 6.11 -7.12
C HIS A 17 -3.53 6.87 -6.27
N LEU A 18 -3.84 8.12 -6.63
CA LEU A 18 -4.85 8.91 -5.92
C LEU A 18 -6.23 8.22 -5.91
N ASN A 19 -6.64 7.67 -7.05
CA ASN A 19 -7.91 6.95 -7.16
C ASN A 19 -7.93 5.67 -6.34
N LEU A 20 -6.82 4.92 -6.30
CA LEU A 20 -6.67 3.76 -5.43
C LEU A 20 -6.85 4.16 -3.95
N LEU A 21 -6.15 5.20 -3.50
CA LEU A 21 -6.24 5.66 -2.11
C LEU A 21 -7.63 6.17 -1.74
N LYS A 22 -8.31 6.91 -2.64
CA LYS A 22 -9.69 7.37 -2.42
C LYS A 22 -10.65 6.20 -2.24
N ARG A 23 -10.60 5.23 -3.15
CA ARG A 23 -11.44 4.01 -3.08
C ARG A 23 -11.13 3.20 -1.83
N ALA A 24 -9.86 3.05 -1.46
CA ALA A 24 -9.49 2.36 -0.23
C ALA A 24 -10.03 3.10 1.02
N LYS A 25 -9.95 4.44 1.06
CA LYS A 25 -10.51 5.24 2.16
C LYS A 25 -12.04 5.11 2.25
N GLU A 26 -12.74 4.99 1.14
CA GLU A 26 -14.21 4.80 1.11
C GLU A 26 -14.66 3.45 1.71
N LEU A 27 -13.76 2.46 1.84
CA LEU A 27 -14.10 1.13 2.36
C LEU A 27 -14.15 1.05 3.89
N GLY A 28 -13.66 2.06 4.61
CA GLY A 28 -13.62 2.07 6.07
C GLY A 28 -13.34 3.44 6.68
N ASP A 29 -13.08 3.46 7.98
CA ASP A 29 -12.90 4.70 8.75
C ASP A 29 -11.42 5.12 8.82
N TYR A 30 -10.51 4.14 8.77
CA TYR A 30 -9.08 4.32 8.99
C TYR A 30 -8.26 3.63 7.91
N LEU A 31 -7.43 4.37 7.17
CA LEU A 31 -6.62 3.91 6.06
C LEU A 31 -5.13 3.89 6.43
N ILE A 32 -4.56 2.69 6.39
CA ILE A 32 -3.13 2.43 6.50
C ILE A 32 -2.55 2.27 5.09
N VAL A 33 -1.50 3.01 4.76
CA VAL A 33 -0.82 2.94 3.47
C VAL A 33 0.61 2.45 3.63
N GLY A 34 0.90 1.27 3.11
CA GLY A 34 2.23 0.68 3.07
C GLY A 34 3.02 1.11 1.85
N VAL A 35 4.18 1.75 2.06
CA VAL A 35 5.08 2.21 1.00
C VAL A 35 6.27 1.26 0.89
N THR A 36 6.41 0.58 -0.25
CA THR A 36 7.54 -0.33 -0.48
C THR A 36 8.86 0.43 -0.54
N THR A 37 9.91 -0.01 0.16
CA THR A 37 11.24 0.61 0.04
C THR A 37 11.91 0.35 -1.30
N ASP A 38 12.86 1.21 -1.66
CA ASP A 38 13.64 1.13 -2.89
C ASP A 38 14.39 -0.22 -2.98
N ASN A 39 14.99 -0.66 -1.86
CA ASN A 39 15.70 -1.95 -1.79
C ASN A 39 14.76 -3.14 -1.97
N PHE A 40 13.55 -3.08 -1.39
CA PHE A 40 12.61 -4.17 -1.54
C PHE A 40 12.02 -4.22 -2.95
N ASP A 41 11.74 -3.07 -3.57
CA ASP A 41 11.36 -3.00 -4.98
C ASP A 41 12.46 -3.53 -5.90
N LEU A 42 13.73 -3.21 -5.64
CA LEU A 42 14.87 -3.76 -6.35
C LEU A 42 14.91 -5.29 -6.24
N GLY A 43 14.71 -5.84 -5.05
CA GLY A 43 14.65 -7.29 -4.81
C GLY A 43 13.48 -7.99 -5.53
N ARG A 44 12.40 -7.26 -5.84
CA ARG A 44 11.26 -7.75 -6.64
C ARG A 44 11.42 -7.54 -8.14
N GLY A 45 12.59 -7.08 -8.60
CA GLY A 45 12.89 -6.84 -10.02
C GLY A 45 12.38 -5.51 -10.56
N LYS A 46 11.97 -4.57 -9.69
CA LYS A 46 11.49 -3.24 -10.07
C LYS A 46 12.67 -2.26 -10.15
N LEU A 47 13.38 -2.28 -11.28
CA LEU A 47 14.66 -1.57 -11.44
C LEU A 47 14.53 -0.05 -11.70
N ASN A 48 13.35 0.43 -12.07
CA ASN A 48 13.16 1.80 -12.58
C ASN A 48 12.30 2.67 -11.65
N VAL A 49 12.47 2.53 -10.34
CA VAL A 49 11.81 3.42 -9.37
C VAL A 49 12.53 4.78 -9.40
N CYS A 50 11.82 5.84 -9.78
CA CYS A 50 12.40 7.18 -9.94
C CYS A 50 12.46 7.95 -8.63
N ASN A 51 11.39 7.91 -7.84
CA ASN A 51 11.28 8.59 -6.56
C ASN A 51 11.76 7.69 -5.43
N ASN A 52 12.62 8.22 -4.57
CA ASN A 52 13.04 7.50 -3.37
C ASN A 52 11.85 7.33 -2.41
N VAL A 53 11.96 6.40 -1.46
CA VAL A 53 10.86 6.09 -0.53
C VAL A 53 10.35 7.31 0.25
N ILE A 54 11.21 8.28 0.58
CA ILE A 54 10.82 9.48 1.33
C ILE A 54 9.95 10.41 0.48
N GLU A 55 10.32 10.63 -0.79
CA GLU A 55 9.51 11.40 -1.74
C GLU A 55 8.12 10.77 -1.94
N ARG A 56 8.05 9.44 -2.01
CA ARG A 56 6.81 8.69 -2.19
C ARG A 56 5.91 8.77 -0.94
N ILE A 57 6.49 8.69 0.26
CA ILE A 57 5.77 8.95 1.51
C ILE A 57 5.20 10.36 1.54
N GLU A 58 6.01 11.37 1.15
CA GLU A 58 5.58 12.76 1.19
C GLU A 58 4.43 13.02 0.21
N ALA A 59 4.49 12.45 -0.99
CA ALA A 59 3.39 12.50 -1.95
C ALA A 59 2.09 11.91 -1.37
N ILE A 60 2.16 10.80 -0.63
CA ILE A 60 1.00 10.19 0.03
C ILE A 60 0.47 11.08 1.15
N LYS A 61 1.34 11.64 2.00
CA LYS A 61 0.94 12.56 3.08
C LYS A 61 0.17 13.76 2.53
N GLN A 62 0.64 14.34 1.43
CA GLN A 62 0.01 15.50 0.79
C GLN A 62 -1.42 15.23 0.30
N THR A 63 -1.82 13.97 0.11
CA THR A 63 -3.20 13.64 -0.23
C THR A 63 -4.18 13.86 0.92
N GLY A 64 -3.70 13.82 2.18
CA GLY A 64 -4.55 13.83 3.37
C GLY A 64 -5.46 12.61 3.53
N LEU A 65 -5.27 11.55 2.74
CA LEU A 65 -6.14 10.36 2.75
C LEU A 65 -5.68 9.29 3.75
N ALA A 66 -4.38 9.17 3.98
CA ALA A 66 -3.80 8.15 4.85
C ALA A 66 -3.84 8.62 6.31
N ASP A 67 -4.42 7.79 7.19
CA ASP A 67 -4.38 8.03 8.64
C ASP A 67 -3.09 7.50 9.26
N GLN A 68 -2.48 6.48 8.63
CA GLN A 68 -1.18 5.92 8.99
C GLN A 68 -0.41 5.55 7.73
N ILE A 69 0.89 5.83 7.73
CA ILE A 69 1.82 5.38 6.69
C ILE A 69 2.83 4.43 7.32
N ILE A 70 3.07 3.30 6.68
CA ILE A 70 4.06 2.31 7.11
C ILE A 70 5.01 1.98 5.96
N ILE A 71 6.17 1.44 6.29
CA ILE A 71 7.20 1.04 5.33
C ILE A 71 7.09 -0.47 5.11
N GLU A 72 7.09 -0.90 3.84
CA GLU A 72 7.15 -2.31 3.45
C GLU A 72 8.57 -2.68 2.99
N GLU A 73 9.17 -3.69 3.62
CA GLU A 73 10.59 -4.05 3.46
C GLU A 73 10.83 -5.54 3.19
N TYR A 74 9.85 -6.42 3.42
CA TYR A 74 10.05 -7.87 3.29
C TYR A 74 8.80 -8.63 2.86
N ILE A 75 9.02 -9.84 2.36
CA ILE A 75 7.97 -10.79 1.96
C ILE A 75 7.25 -11.31 3.21
N GLY A 76 5.91 -11.31 3.19
CA GLY A 76 5.08 -11.75 4.32
C GLY A 76 4.59 -10.62 5.21
N GLN A 77 5.23 -9.43 5.13
CA GLN A 77 4.89 -8.28 5.97
C GLN A 77 3.41 -7.87 5.91
N LYS A 78 2.74 -8.03 4.76
CA LYS A 78 1.31 -7.75 4.62
C LYS A 78 0.47 -8.54 5.63
N ILE A 79 0.79 -9.82 5.83
CA ILE A 79 0.09 -10.69 6.77
C ILE A 79 0.37 -10.21 8.20
N ASP A 80 1.64 -9.94 8.52
CA ASP A 80 2.06 -9.46 9.83
C ASP A 80 1.37 -8.14 10.19
N ASP A 81 1.31 -7.20 9.26
CA ASP A 81 0.65 -5.90 9.45
C ASP A 81 -0.88 -6.05 9.56
N ILE A 82 -1.51 -6.93 8.78
CA ILE A 82 -2.95 -7.22 8.89
C ILE A 82 -3.28 -7.71 10.31
N LEU A 83 -2.51 -8.66 10.83
CA LEU A 83 -2.69 -9.19 12.18
C LEU A 83 -2.36 -8.14 13.25
N LYS A 84 -1.23 -7.46 13.12
CA LYS A 84 -0.74 -6.45 14.08
C LYS A 84 -1.69 -5.27 14.23
N TYR A 85 -2.24 -4.76 13.12
CA TYR A 85 -3.11 -3.60 13.14
C TYR A 85 -4.60 -3.94 13.26
N ASN A 86 -4.96 -5.24 13.29
CA ASN A 86 -6.35 -5.73 13.25
C ASN A 86 -7.09 -5.13 12.05
N VAL A 87 -6.56 -5.36 10.85
CA VAL A 87 -7.11 -4.84 9.60
C VAL A 87 -8.35 -5.64 9.19
N ASP A 88 -9.43 -4.94 8.82
CA ASP A 88 -10.67 -5.56 8.35
C ASP A 88 -10.66 -5.78 6.82
N ILE A 89 -10.01 -4.87 6.07
CA ILE A 89 -9.96 -4.92 4.60
C ILE A 89 -8.55 -4.72 4.10
N PHE A 90 -8.07 -5.63 3.26
CA PHE A 90 -6.90 -5.42 2.42
C PHE A 90 -7.32 -5.00 1.01
N ALA A 91 -7.09 -3.74 0.67
CA ALA A 91 -7.42 -3.16 -0.63
C ALA A 91 -6.23 -3.27 -1.60
N ILE A 92 -6.51 -3.71 -2.82
CA ILE A 92 -5.54 -3.91 -3.90
C ILE A 92 -6.08 -3.32 -5.20
N GLY A 93 -5.20 -2.83 -6.06
CA GLY A 93 -5.58 -2.38 -7.40
C GLY A 93 -6.08 -3.54 -8.28
N SER A 94 -6.87 -3.22 -9.29
CA SER A 94 -7.41 -4.20 -10.26
C SER A 94 -6.34 -5.00 -11.01
N ASP A 95 -5.10 -4.52 -11.06
CA ASP A 95 -3.97 -5.22 -11.69
C ASP A 95 -3.63 -6.57 -11.04
N TRP A 96 -4.24 -6.84 -9.88
CA TRP A 96 -4.13 -8.09 -9.12
C TRP A 96 -5.29 -9.06 -9.31
N GLU A 97 -6.31 -8.70 -10.06
CA GLU A 97 -7.43 -9.59 -10.37
C GLU A 97 -6.89 -10.87 -11.06
N GLY A 98 -7.25 -12.03 -10.51
CA GLY A 98 -6.76 -13.34 -11.00
C GLY A 98 -5.32 -13.72 -10.61
N LYS A 99 -4.61 -12.90 -9.82
CA LYS A 99 -3.23 -13.19 -9.36
C LYS A 99 -3.12 -13.61 -7.89
N PHE A 100 -4.20 -13.54 -7.14
CA PHE A 100 -4.25 -14.07 -5.77
C PHE A 100 -4.75 -15.51 -5.77
N LEU A 101 -3.88 -16.43 -5.36
CA LEU A 101 -4.28 -17.76 -4.88
C LEU A 101 -4.90 -17.56 -3.49
N GLU A 102 -6.09 -18.12 -3.28
CA GLU A 102 -6.79 -18.10 -1.99
C GLU A 102 -5.83 -18.49 -0.86
N PHE A 103 -5.54 -17.54 0.05
CA PHE A 103 -5.06 -17.91 1.36
C PHE A 103 -6.31 -18.23 2.18
N ASN A 104 -6.62 -19.53 2.30
CA ASN A 104 -7.53 -20.01 3.32
C ASN A 104 -6.91 -19.66 4.68
N LEU A 105 -7.45 -18.63 5.32
CA LEU A 105 -7.28 -18.35 6.74
C LEU A 105 -8.29 -19.17 7.53
#